data_AF-A0A525D1C9-F1
#
_entry.id   AF-A0A525D1C9-F1
#
_cell.length_a   1.000
_cell.length_b   1.000
_cell.length_c   1.000
_cell.angle_alpha   90.00
_cell.angle_beta   90.00
_cell.angle_gamma   90.00
#
_symmetry.space_group_name_H-M   'P 1'
#
loop_
_entity.id
_entity.type
_entity.pdbx_description
1 polymer ?
#
loop_
_entity_poly.entity_id
_entity_poly.type
_entity_poly.pdbx_seq_one_letter_code
_entity_poly.pdbx_strand_id
1 'polypeptide(L)'
;MKNSTNPLVVIILGGFLSLLPEISGAAIDKASWLADAGRTLLGSADIRAACYWHETWVQYRRDADLKINSSPVSLRAYQAYASDSRVHDQVYVSSHQIIEPEPGAVYHCAYPGFVENHREVITSQKITHFEALAGKKLAWIYFSDDWSNGIDFPAEAVRTISDHGAIPFIRLMAWSHYQIKGKDPRFSMQTIIDGQHDRDLVQWAEAAAVTNQPIIVEFGVEVNGDWFPWNGRFNGSGETTGYGDPLLYDGPERFKDAYRHIVRLFRTNGATNVSWAFHVNAVSVPDEKWNQMHHYYPGDDFVDWIGVSIYGPVNKRDPDQYLFSEIWEYIKEELRSISATKPIAVFEFGVGEPLKRISAKRCVL
;
A
#
# COMPACT_ATOMS: atom_id res chain seq x y z
N MET A 1 -18.15 15.01 25.49
CA MET A 1 -18.24 15.58 24.12
C MET A 1 -17.02 16.45 23.87
N LYS A 2 -15.95 15.85 23.34
CA LYS A 2 -14.79 16.60 22.85
C LYS A 2 -14.53 16.11 21.44
N ASN A 3 -14.77 17.00 20.49
CA ASN A 3 -14.43 16.84 19.08
C ASN A 3 -12.91 16.77 18.97
N SER A 4 -12.35 15.58 18.76
CA SER A 4 -10.96 15.44 18.28
C SER A 4 -10.96 15.55 16.76
N THR A 5 -10.60 16.72 16.28
CA THR A 5 -10.24 16.99 14.88
C THR A 5 -8.91 16.26 14.59
N ASN A 6 -8.97 15.14 13.87
CA ASN A 6 -7.80 14.38 13.42
C ASN A 6 -7.48 14.73 11.97
N PRO A 7 -6.21 14.88 11.56
CA PRO A 7 -5.84 14.93 10.15
C PRO A 7 -5.17 13.64 9.62
N LEU A 8 -5.67 13.11 8.48
CA LEU A 8 -5.09 12.04 7.62
C LEU A 8 -3.98 12.62 6.71
N VAL A 9 -3.01 11.92 6.11
CA VAL A 9 -2.13 10.73 6.33
C VAL A 9 -0.76 11.20 5.81
N VAL A 10 0.35 10.56 6.23
CA VAL A 10 1.54 10.24 5.40
C VAL A 10 2.71 9.67 6.20
N ILE A 11 3.23 8.59 5.63
CA ILE A 11 4.43 7.86 6.00
C ILE A 11 5.66 8.77 5.98
N ILE A 12 6.52 8.59 6.97
CA ILE A 12 7.82 9.26 7.03
C ILE A 12 8.72 8.60 5.98
N LEU A 13 8.77 9.16 4.77
CA LEU A 13 9.96 9.06 3.91
C LEU A 13 11.05 9.92 4.56
N GLY A 14 11.65 9.40 5.63
CA GLY A 14 12.63 10.10 6.46
C GLY A 14 13.96 9.39 6.48
N GLY A 15 14.85 9.82 5.57
CA GLY A 15 16.28 9.52 5.58
C GLY A 15 16.60 8.25 4.81
N PHE A 16 16.38 8.27 3.49
CA PHE A 16 16.04 7.04 2.78
C PHE A 16 17.21 6.30 2.13
N LEU A 17 18.26 6.92 1.57
CA LEU A 17 19.34 6.11 0.98
C LEU A 17 20.73 6.76 1.03
N SER A 18 21.54 6.43 2.03
CA SER A 18 22.99 6.64 1.98
C SER A 18 23.74 5.51 1.26
N LEU A 19 23.03 4.58 0.62
CA LEU A 19 23.57 3.32 0.07
C LEU A 19 23.43 3.17 -1.45
N LEU A 20 22.58 3.96 -2.12
CA LEU A 20 22.59 4.07 -3.58
C LEU A 20 23.57 5.16 -4.01
N PRO A 21 24.39 4.93 -5.06
CA PRO A 21 25.36 5.93 -5.52
C PRO A 21 24.67 7.25 -5.88
N GLU A 22 25.23 8.38 -5.40
CA GLU A 22 24.75 9.72 -5.77
C GLU A 22 24.88 9.91 -7.29
N ILE A 23 23.76 10.12 -7.98
CA ILE A 23 23.76 10.52 -9.38
C ILE A 23 23.77 12.05 -9.45
N SER A 24 24.79 12.61 -10.09
CA SER A 24 24.99 14.05 -10.19
C SER A 24 23.96 14.74 -11.09
N GLY A 25 23.36 15.84 -10.61
CA GLY A 25 23.29 17.07 -11.40
C GLY A 25 21.93 17.77 -11.53
N ALA A 26 20.80 17.06 -11.56
CA ALA A 26 19.49 17.67 -11.77
C ALA A 26 18.43 17.09 -10.84
N ALA A 27 17.64 17.96 -10.19
CA ALA A 27 16.49 17.54 -9.40
C ALA A 27 15.49 16.80 -10.31
N ILE A 28 15.07 15.61 -9.90
CA ILE A 28 14.09 14.82 -10.64
C ILE A 28 12.76 15.57 -10.59
N ASP A 29 12.16 15.80 -11.76
CA ASP A 29 10.80 16.33 -11.84
C ASP A 29 9.77 15.19 -11.89
N LYS A 30 8.55 15.48 -11.43
CA LYS A 30 7.50 14.48 -11.32
C LYS A 30 7.11 13.84 -12.65
N ALA A 31 7.10 14.60 -13.75
CA ALA A 31 6.69 14.08 -15.04
C ALA A 31 7.74 13.09 -15.59
N SER A 32 9.03 13.40 -15.45
CA SER A 32 10.10 12.46 -15.83
C SER A 32 10.10 11.21 -14.96
N TRP A 33 9.87 11.33 -13.65
CA TRP A 33 9.73 10.17 -12.76
C TRP A 33 8.53 9.29 -13.11
N LEU A 34 7.36 9.88 -13.41
CA LEU A 34 6.17 9.14 -13.84
C LEU A 34 6.39 8.40 -15.17
N ALA A 35 7.07 9.04 -16.12
CA ALA A 35 7.43 8.41 -17.38
C ALA A 35 8.42 7.24 -17.17
N ASP A 36 9.36 7.40 -16.24
CA ASP A 36 10.29 6.35 -15.85
C ASP A 36 9.58 5.16 -15.19
N ALA A 37 8.70 5.44 -14.22
CA ALA A 37 7.86 4.43 -13.58
C ALA A 37 7.04 3.65 -14.61
N GLY A 38 6.35 4.33 -15.53
CA GLY A 38 5.56 3.68 -16.57
C GLY A 38 6.38 2.73 -17.46
N ARG A 39 7.60 3.12 -17.84
CA ARG A 39 8.52 2.25 -18.61
C ARG A 39 8.97 1.03 -17.80
N THR A 40 9.30 1.22 -16.53
CA THR A 40 9.74 0.12 -15.65
C THR A 40 8.62 -0.87 -15.38
N LEU A 41 7.41 -0.37 -15.06
CA LEU A 41 6.22 -1.18 -14.81
C LEU A 41 5.90 -2.08 -16.02
N LEU A 42 5.97 -1.53 -17.24
CA LEU A 42 5.64 -2.24 -18.47
C LEU A 42 6.84 -2.98 -19.10
N GLY A 43 8.05 -2.73 -18.62
CA GLY A 43 9.28 -3.40 -19.04
C GLY A 43 9.65 -4.58 -18.14
N SER A 44 9.09 -4.65 -16.93
CA SER A 44 9.32 -5.73 -15.99
C SER A 44 8.43 -6.93 -16.30
N ALA A 45 9.06 -8.10 -16.41
CA ALA A 45 8.34 -9.37 -16.48
C ALA A 45 7.88 -9.86 -15.11
N ASP A 46 8.16 -9.16 -14.00
CA ASP A 46 7.76 -9.59 -12.66
C ASP A 46 6.55 -8.81 -12.14
N ILE A 47 6.39 -7.54 -12.54
CA ILE A 47 5.33 -6.67 -12.04
C ILE A 47 4.02 -6.98 -12.77
N ARG A 48 2.93 -7.10 -12.00
CA ARG A 48 1.61 -7.55 -12.45
C ARG A 48 0.47 -6.61 -12.10
N ALA A 49 0.70 -5.66 -11.21
CA ALA A 49 -0.24 -4.58 -10.90
C ALA A 49 0.51 -3.37 -10.35
N ALA A 50 -0.06 -2.18 -10.50
CA ALA A 50 0.52 -0.95 -9.98
C ALA A 50 -0.56 0.01 -9.49
N CYS A 51 -0.48 0.38 -8.22
CA CYS A 51 -1.44 1.21 -7.50
C CYS A 51 -0.89 2.62 -7.26
N TYR A 52 -1.37 3.61 -8.01
CA TYR A 52 -0.91 4.98 -7.82
C TYR A 52 -1.54 5.63 -6.59
N TRP A 53 -0.73 6.26 -5.74
CA TRP A 53 -1.21 6.99 -4.57
C TRP A 53 -1.61 8.44 -4.93
N HIS A 54 -2.89 8.65 -5.26
CA HIS A 54 -3.41 9.96 -5.65
C HIS A 54 -3.88 10.77 -4.43
N GLU A 55 -2.98 11.50 -3.80
CA GLU A 55 -3.32 12.33 -2.64
C GLU A 55 -2.49 13.62 -2.57
N THR A 56 -2.88 14.53 -1.68
CA THR A 56 -2.06 15.68 -1.29
C THR A 56 -1.60 15.48 0.15
N TRP A 57 -0.29 15.50 0.35
CA TRP A 57 0.38 15.27 1.62
C TRP A 57 0.64 16.61 2.31
N VAL A 58 -0.12 16.91 3.36
CA VAL A 58 -0.05 18.19 4.09
C VAL A 58 0.25 17.92 5.57
N GLN A 59 1.48 17.48 5.87
CA GLN A 59 2.06 17.45 7.22
C GLN A 59 3.55 17.05 7.22
N TYR A 60 4.29 17.40 8.28
CA TYR A 60 5.73 17.11 8.50
C TYR A 60 6.78 17.85 7.64
N ARG A 61 6.61 19.16 7.40
CA ARG A 61 7.58 20.00 6.65
C ARG A 61 7.86 19.53 5.21
N ARG A 62 7.07 18.59 4.68
CA ARG A 62 7.15 18.04 3.31
C ARG A 62 5.77 18.10 2.63
N ASP A 63 5.23 19.32 2.55
CA ASP A 63 4.07 19.66 1.73
C ASP A 63 4.27 19.15 0.28
N ALA A 64 3.53 18.12 -0.12
CA ALA A 64 3.68 17.51 -1.44
C ALA A 64 2.36 17.17 -2.11
N ASP A 65 2.28 17.43 -3.40
CA ASP A 65 1.14 17.04 -4.23
C ASP A 65 1.49 15.79 -5.03
N LEU A 66 0.99 14.64 -4.59
CA LEU A 66 1.14 13.38 -5.31
C LEU A 66 0.06 13.23 -6.38
N LYS A 67 -0.97 14.07 -6.43
CA LYS A 67 -2.01 13.96 -7.45
C LYS A 67 -1.47 13.98 -8.87
N ILE A 68 -2.00 13.10 -9.74
CA ILE A 68 -1.61 13.02 -11.16
C ILE A 68 -1.83 14.34 -11.90
N ASN A 69 -2.78 15.17 -11.44
CA ASN A 69 -3.12 16.47 -12.01
C ASN A 69 -2.47 17.67 -11.29
N SER A 70 -1.40 17.46 -10.52
CA SER A 70 -0.63 18.56 -9.89
C SER A 70 -0.10 19.57 -10.91
N SER A 71 0.21 19.10 -12.13
CA SER A 71 0.54 19.91 -13.31
C SER A 71 0.06 19.25 -14.61
N PRO A 72 -0.13 20.03 -15.71
CA PRO A 72 -0.47 19.46 -17.02
C PRO A 72 0.57 18.48 -17.58
N VAL A 73 1.86 18.64 -17.23
CA VAL A 73 2.92 17.72 -17.69
C VAL A 73 2.89 16.40 -16.91
N SER A 74 2.66 16.46 -15.59
CA SER A 74 2.49 15.26 -14.76
C SER A 74 1.26 14.45 -15.18
N LEU A 75 0.15 15.14 -15.49
CA LEU A 75 -1.06 14.48 -15.96
C LEU A 75 -0.82 13.74 -17.29
N ARG A 76 -0.17 14.39 -18.26
CA ARG A 76 0.16 13.77 -19.55
C ARG A 76 1.12 12.58 -19.39
N ALA A 77 2.09 12.66 -18.48
CA ALA A 77 3.01 11.56 -18.22
C ALA A 77 2.26 10.34 -17.66
N TYR A 78 1.36 10.55 -16.70
CA TYR A 78 0.52 9.47 -16.16
C TYR A 78 -0.44 8.89 -17.21
N GLN A 79 -1.11 9.75 -17.99
CA GLN A 79 -2.01 9.34 -19.08
C GLN A 79 -1.28 8.51 -20.14
N ALA A 80 -0.03 8.83 -20.46
CA ALA A 80 0.78 8.06 -21.40
C ALA A 80 0.99 6.62 -20.90
N TYR A 81 1.32 6.44 -19.61
CA TYR A 81 1.37 5.12 -18.97
C TYR A 81 0.01 4.42 -19.01
N ALA A 82 -1.04 5.06 -18.48
CA ALA A 82 -2.36 4.44 -18.36
C ALA A 82 -2.92 4.02 -19.74
N SER A 83 -2.70 4.83 -20.79
CA SER A 83 -3.21 4.56 -22.14
C SER A 83 -2.56 3.37 -22.86
N ASP A 84 -1.42 2.85 -22.37
CA ASP A 84 -0.78 1.68 -22.97
C ASP A 84 -1.73 0.47 -22.90
N SER A 85 -1.80 -0.31 -23.98
CA SER A 85 -2.72 -1.46 -24.08
C SER A 85 -2.39 -2.57 -23.09
N ARG A 86 -1.15 -2.63 -22.59
CA ARG A 86 -0.68 -3.58 -21.58
C ARG A 86 -1.08 -3.18 -20.15
N VAL A 87 -1.62 -1.98 -19.96
CA VAL A 87 -2.25 -1.60 -18.70
C VAL A 87 -3.69 -2.09 -18.75
N HIS A 88 -4.08 -3.03 -17.90
CA HIS A 88 -5.40 -3.65 -17.93
C HIS A 88 -6.34 -3.01 -16.90
N ASP A 89 -7.56 -2.71 -17.31
CA ASP A 89 -8.65 -2.22 -16.45
C ASP A 89 -9.78 -3.26 -16.26
N GLN A 90 -9.68 -4.40 -16.94
CA GLN A 90 -10.54 -5.57 -16.79
C GLN A 90 -9.77 -6.64 -16.02
N VAL A 91 -10.36 -7.17 -14.95
CA VAL A 91 -9.75 -8.23 -14.14
C VAL A 91 -10.34 -9.58 -14.50
N TYR A 92 -9.47 -10.56 -14.75
CA TYR A 92 -9.89 -11.95 -14.96
C TYR A 92 -9.89 -12.69 -13.63
N VAL A 93 -10.98 -13.39 -13.35
CA VAL A 93 -11.20 -14.09 -12.09
C VAL A 93 -11.63 -15.52 -12.36
N SER A 94 -10.99 -16.48 -11.70
CA SER A 94 -11.35 -17.90 -11.75
C SER A 94 -11.61 -18.41 -10.34
N SER A 95 -12.81 -18.92 -10.07
CA SER A 95 -13.19 -19.40 -8.72
C SER A 95 -12.92 -18.36 -7.61
N HIS A 96 -13.22 -17.09 -7.90
CA HIS A 96 -12.94 -15.92 -7.06
C HIS A 96 -11.46 -15.55 -6.86
N GLN A 97 -10.53 -16.27 -7.49
CA GLN A 97 -9.11 -15.92 -7.49
C GLN A 97 -8.78 -15.02 -8.66
N ILE A 98 -8.06 -13.94 -8.37
CA ILE A 98 -7.61 -12.96 -9.36
C ILE A 98 -6.45 -13.57 -10.15
N ILE A 99 -6.63 -13.67 -11.46
CA ILE A 99 -5.60 -14.17 -12.36
C ILE A 99 -4.63 -13.04 -12.69
N GLU A 100 -3.33 -13.27 -12.53
CA GLU A 100 -2.32 -12.31 -12.95
C GLU A 100 -2.37 -12.07 -14.47
N PRO A 101 -2.09 -10.84 -14.94
CA PRO A 101 -1.94 -10.59 -16.37
C PRO A 101 -0.67 -11.25 -16.91
N GLU A 102 -0.56 -11.36 -18.23
CA GLU A 102 0.64 -11.88 -18.89
C GLU A 102 1.90 -11.04 -18.58
N PRO A 103 3.11 -11.63 -18.66
CA PRO A 103 4.35 -10.89 -18.43
C PRO A 103 4.47 -9.62 -19.27
N GLY A 104 4.74 -8.49 -18.61
CA GLY A 104 4.83 -7.16 -19.24
C GLY A 104 3.49 -6.41 -19.33
N ALA A 105 2.39 -7.02 -18.87
CA ALA A 105 1.12 -6.35 -18.61
C ALA A 105 0.89 -6.16 -17.10
N VAL A 106 0.13 -5.13 -16.74
CA VAL A 106 -0.15 -4.75 -15.35
C VAL A 106 -1.60 -4.35 -15.15
N TYR A 107 -2.21 -4.73 -14.03
CA TYR A 107 -3.49 -4.15 -13.63
C TYR A 107 -3.33 -2.68 -13.20
N HIS A 108 -4.23 -1.84 -13.72
CA HIS A 108 -4.33 -0.43 -13.36
C HIS A 108 -5.00 -0.27 -12.00
N CYS A 109 -4.26 0.19 -11.01
CA CYS A 109 -4.79 0.39 -9.67
C CYS A 109 -4.51 1.82 -9.20
N ALA A 110 -5.32 2.30 -8.26
CA ALA A 110 -5.04 3.54 -7.56
C ALA A 110 -5.69 3.57 -6.18
N TYR A 111 -5.12 4.40 -5.30
CA TYR A 111 -5.84 5.09 -4.24
C TYR A 111 -6.33 6.45 -4.81
N PRO A 112 -7.60 6.60 -5.22
CA PRO A 112 -8.09 7.76 -5.98
C PRO A 112 -8.49 8.96 -5.09
N GLY A 113 -7.74 9.24 -4.02
CA GLY A 113 -7.94 10.46 -3.21
C GLY A 113 -9.27 10.48 -2.45
N PHE A 114 -9.51 9.46 -1.63
CA PHE A 114 -10.77 9.31 -0.89
C PHE A 114 -10.97 10.27 0.27
N VAL A 115 -9.92 10.98 0.70
CA VAL A 115 -10.00 11.84 1.88
C VAL A 115 -10.99 13.01 1.74
N GLU A 116 -11.94 13.10 2.66
CA GLU A 116 -12.80 14.26 2.92
C GLU A 116 -12.89 14.49 4.43
N ASN A 117 -12.74 15.74 4.88
CA ASN A 117 -12.81 16.09 6.31
C ASN A 117 -11.98 15.14 7.21
N HIS A 118 -10.84 14.69 6.70
CA HIS A 118 -9.93 13.77 7.37
C HIS A 118 -10.52 12.38 7.66
N ARG A 119 -11.41 11.90 6.78
CA ARG A 119 -11.84 10.50 6.71
C ARG A 119 -11.78 10.02 5.26
N GLU A 120 -11.52 8.74 5.06
CA GLU A 120 -11.72 8.16 3.73
C GLU A 120 -13.23 8.04 3.47
N VAL A 121 -13.67 8.65 2.37
CA VAL A 121 -15.06 8.57 1.91
C VAL A 121 -15.03 8.00 0.50
N ILE A 122 -15.31 6.70 0.40
CA ILE A 122 -15.31 5.96 -0.86
C ILE A 122 -16.62 6.26 -1.59
N THR A 123 -16.54 6.92 -2.74
CA THR A 123 -17.71 7.25 -3.56
C THR A 123 -17.44 7.03 -5.04
N SER A 124 -18.46 6.62 -5.80
CA SER A 124 -18.37 6.48 -7.26
C SER A 124 -17.97 7.80 -7.96
N GLN A 125 -18.32 8.96 -7.37
CA GLN A 125 -17.92 10.26 -7.92
C GLN A 125 -16.41 10.46 -7.89
N LYS A 126 -15.74 10.12 -6.79
CA LYS A 126 -14.28 10.24 -6.67
C LYS A 126 -13.56 9.26 -7.58
N ILE A 127 -14.07 8.03 -7.66
CA ILE A 127 -13.57 7.00 -8.57
C ILE A 127 -13.65 7.51 -10.02
N THR A 128 -14.85 7.91 -10.46
CA THR A 128 -15.09 8.44 -11.82
C THR A 128 -14.24 9.68 -12.11
N HIS A 129 -14.03 10.55 -11.12
CA HIS A 129 -13.18 11.73 -11.27
C HIS A 129 -11.72 11.35 -11.55
N PHE A 130 -11.17 10.40 -10.79
CA PHE A 130 -9.82 9.90 -11.04
C PHE A 130 -9.72 9.25 -12.43
N GLU A 131 -10.65 8.38 -12.79
CA GLU A 131 -10.65 7.70 -14.10
C GLU A 131 -10.76 8.70 -15.27
N ALA A 132 -11.54 9.77 -15.11
CA ALA A 132 -11.63 10.85 -16.09
C ALA A 132 -10.31 11.61 -16.25
N LEU A 133 -9.54 11.81 -15.17
CA LEU A 133 -8.19 12.38 -15.24
C LEU A 133 -7.21 11.40 -15.89
N ALA A 134 -7.23 10.12 -15.48
CA ALA A 134 -6.34 9.08 -15.98
C ALA A 134 -6.61 8.73 -17.45
N GLY A 135 -7.85 8.91 -17.92
CA GLY A 135 -8.29 8.47 -19.24
C GLY A 135 -8.49 6.96 -19.33
N LYS A 136 -8.58 6.26 -18.19
CA LYS A 136 -8.72 4.80 -18.10
C LYS A 136 -9.40 4.39 -16.80
N LYS A 137 -10.15 3.28 -16.85
CA LYS A 137 -10.80 2.71 -15.67
C LYS A 137 -9.79 2.04 -14.74
N LEU A 138 -10.15 1.89 -13.48
CA LEU A 138 -9.36 1.15 -12.49
C LEU A 138 -9.76 -0.33 -12.48
N ALA A 139 -8.78 -1.21 -12.57
CA ALA A 139 -8.95 -2.64 -12.29
C ALA A 139 -9.12 -2.85 -10.78
N TRP A 140 -8.26 -2.25 -9.95
CA TRP A 140 -8.33 -2.33 -8.49
C TRP A 140 -8.44 -0.93 -7.87
N ILE A 141 -9.23 -0.81 -6.80
CA ILE A 141 -9.42 0.44 -6.07
C ILE A 141 -8.98 0.23 -4.64
N TYR A 142 -7.89 0.93 -4.28
CA TYR A 142 -7.22 0.80 -3.00
C TYR A 142 -7.82 1.77 -1.96
N PHE A 143 -8.17 1.27 -0.77
CA PHE A 143 -8.60 2.07 0.39
C PHE A 143 -8.24 1.38 1.72
N SER A 144 -8.40 2.10 2.83
CA SER A 144 -8.06 1.65 4.17
C SER A 144 -9.29 1.21 4.99
N ASP A 145 -9.14 0.14 5.76
CA ASP A 145 -10.04 -0.26 6.84
C ASP A 145 -9.37 0.03 8.20
N ASP A 146 -9.81 1.10 8.87
CA ASP A 146 -9.19 1.66 10.08
C ASP A 146 -9.79 1.07 11.36
N TRP A 147 -9.00 0.27 12.09
CA TRP A 147 -9.45 -0.42 13.29
C TRP A 147 -9.60 0.46 14.55
N SER A 148 -9.27 1.74 14.48
CA SER A 148 -9.36 2.65 15.63
C SER A 148 -10.78 2.76 16.20
N ASN A 149 -11.81 2.47 15.39
CA ASN A 149 -13.21 2.47 15.82
C ASN A 149 -13.82 1.06 15.97
N GLY A 150 -13.07 -0.01 15.72
CA GLY A 150 -13.58 -1.38 15.68
C GLY A 150 -13.09 -2.14 14.45
N ILE A 151 -13.24 -3.48 14.47
CA ILE A 151 -12.93 -4.34 13.32
C ILE A 151 -14.26 -4.68 12.67
N ASP A 152 -14.58 -4.00 11.57
CA ASP A 152 -15.87 -4.13 10.89
C ASP A 152 -15.68 -4.20 9.37
N PHE A 153 -16.40 -5.08 8.69
CA PHE A 153 -16.31 -5.20 7.24
C PHE A 153 -16.83 -3.92 6.55
N PRO A 154 -16.05 -3.27 5.66
CA PRO A 154 -16.43 -2.01 5.02
C PRO A 154 -17.42 -2.24 3.85
N ALA A 155 -18.60 -2.78 4.15
CA ALA A 155 -19.58 -3.27 3.18
C ALA A 155 -20.02 -2.21 2.15
N GLU A 156 -20.17 -0.95 2.56
CA GLU A 156 -20.57 0.13 1.67
C GLU A 156 -19.46 0.49 0.66
N ALA A 157 -18.20 0.55 1.12
CA ALA A 157 -17.06 0.81 0.24
C ALA A 157 -16.87 -0.34 -0.75
N VAL A 158 -16.93 -1.59 -0.27
CA VAL A 158 -16.85 -2.79 -1.11
C VAL A 158 -17.95 -2.79 -2.17
N ARG A 159 -19.21 -2.59 -1.79
CA ARG A 159 -20.33 -2.51 -2.75
C ARG A 159 -20.11 -1.40 -3.77
N THR A 160 -19.72 -0.20 -3.32
CA THR A 160 -19.48 0.95 -4.21
C THR A 160 -18.42 0.65 -5.27
N ILE A 161 -17.34 -0.03 -4.89
CA ILE A 161 -16.24 -0.39 -5.78
C ILE A 161 -16.65 -1.55 -6.72
N SER A 162 -17.28 -2.59 -6.18
CA SER A 162 -17.74 -3.74 -6.98
C SER A 162 -18.81 -3.34 -8.00
N ASP A 163 -19.78 -2.50 -7.63
CA ASP A 163 -20.81 -1.98 -8.53
C ASP A 163 -20.21 -1.08 -9.63
N HIS A 164 -19.04 -0.49 -9.38
CA HIS A 164 -18.28 0.27 -10.38
C HIS A 164 -17.52 -0.64 -11.36
N GLY A 165 -17.44 -1.94 -11.07
CA GLY A 165 -16.77 -2.96 -11.90
C GLY A 165 -15.27 -3.12 -11.62
N ALA A 166 -14.78 -2.61 -10.48
CA ALA A 166 -13.41 -2.78 -10.03
C ALA A 166 -13.32 -3.73 -8.82
N ILE A 167 -12.13 -4.23 -8.54
CA ILE A 167 -11.85 -5.05 -7.36
C ILE A 167 -11.56 -4.14 -6.15
N PRO A 168 -12.28 -4.29 -5.03
CA PRO A 168 -11.92 -3.63 -3.78
C PRO A 168 -10.58 -4.18 -3.28
N PHE A 169 -9.61 -3.30 -3.08
CA PHE A 169 -8.34 -3.61 -2.43
C PHE A 169 -8.32 -2.90 -1.07
N ILE A 170 -8.34 -3.69 0.01
CA ILE A 170 -8.54 -3.23 1.38
C ILE A 170 -7.25 -3.42 2.18
N ARG A 171 -6.74 -2.32 2.75
CA ARG A 171 -5.63 -2.35 3.71
C ARG A 171 -6.16 -2.34 5.13
N LEU A 172 -5.93 -3.42 5.87
CA LEU A 172 -6.31 -3.56 7.27
C LEU A 172 -5.32 -2.80 8.16
N MET A 173 -5.78 -1.73 8.79
CA MET A 173 -4.97 -0.84 9.62
C MET A 173 -5.18 -1.16 11.09
N ALA A 174 -4.42 -2.14 11.59
CA ALA A 174 -4.51 -2.67 12.96
C ALA A 174 -3.88 -1.75 14.02
N TRP A 175 -4.47 -0.56 14.20
CA TRP A 175 -4.09 0.41 15.23
C TRP A 175 -5.30 0.85 16.05
N SER A 176 -5.09 1.09 17.34
CA SER A 176 -6.14 1.45 18.28
C SER A 176 -6.44 2.94 18.30
N HIS A 177 -5.48 3.71 17.80
CA HIS A 177 -5.58 5.13 17.57
C HIS A 177 -4.64 5.50 16.44
N TYR A 178 -5.13 6.42 15.62
CA TYR A 178 -4.41 6.97 14.48
C TYR A 178 -3.03 7.50 14.90
N GLN A 179 -1.99 7.14 14.13
CA GLN A 179 -0.59 7.51 14.37
C GLN A 179 -0.04 7.15 15.76
N ILE A 180 -0.52 6.05 16.35
CA ILE A 180 0.19 5.49 17.49
C ILE A 180 1.66 5.28 17.14
N LYS A 181 2.54 5.70 18.05
CA LYS A 181 3.97 5.44 17.96
C LYS A 181 4.32 4.28 18.88
N GLY A 182 5.04 3.31 18.34
CA GLY A 182 5.43 2.12 19.10
C GLY A 182 4.39 1.01 19.02
N LYS A 183 4.53 0.05 19.93
CA LYS A 183 3.65 -1.12 20.01
C LYS A 183 2.22 -0.71 20.33
N ASP A 184 1.26 -1.20 19.56
CA ASP A 184 -0.15 -0.98 19.86
C ASP A 184 -0.60 -1.77 21.11
N PRO A 185 -1.24 -1.13 22.11
CA PRO A 185 -1.65 -1.80 23.33
C PRO A 185 -2.90 -2.69 23.15
N ARG A 186 -3.70 -2.50 22.10
CA ARG A 186 -4.93 -3.25 21.84
C ARG A 186 -4.78 -4.22 20.68
N PHE A 187 -4.12 -3.81 19.60
CA PHE A 187 -3.92 -4.59 18.37
C PHE A 187 -2.45 -4.95 18.16
N SER A 188 -1.74 -5.32 19.23
CA SER A 188 -0.41 -5.92 19.09
C SER A 188 -0.46 -7.24 18.30
N MET A 189 0.65 -7.65 17.70
CA MET A 189 0.71 -8.95 17.02
C MET A 189 0.35 -10.09 17.98
N GLN A 190 0.81 -10.04 19.24
CA GLN A 190 0.48 -11.06 20.25
C GLN A 190 -1.02 -11.12 20.54
N THR A 191 -1.71 -9.99 20.70
CA THR A 191 -3.16 -9.99 20.98
C THR A 191 -3.98 -10.57 19.82
N ILE A 192 -3.50 -10.41 18.58
CA ILE A 192 -4.09 -11.05 17.39
C ILE A 192 -3.81 -12.56 17.43
N ILE A 193 -2.56 -12.98 17.66
CA ILE A 193 -2.17 -14.39 17.77
C ILE A 193 -2.94 -15.12 18.88
N ASP A 194 -3.14 -14.47 20.03
CA ASP A 194 -3.85 -15.02 21.19
C ASP A 194 -5.37 -15.13 20.97
N GLY A 195 -5.87 -14.69 19.82
CA GLY A 195 -7.26 -14.80 19.43
C GLY A 195 -8.20 -13.77 20.10
N GLN A 196 -7.65 -12.70 20.68
CA GLN A 196 -8.46 -11.71 21.41
C GLN A 196 -9.42 -10.92 20.50
N HIS A 197 -9.16 -10.94 19.19
CA HIS A 197 -9.93 -10.23 18.17
C HIS A 197 -10.70 -11.17 17.24
N ASP A 198 -10.68 -12.48 17.51
CA ASP A 198 -11.21 -13.50 16.59
C ASP A 198 -12.69 -13.34 16.33
N ARG A 199 -13.48 -13.00 17.35
CA ARG A 199 -14.92 -12.81 17.19
C ARG A 199 -15.23 -11.74 16.14
N ASP A 200 -14.49 -10.64 16.14
CA ASP A 200 -14.74 -9.51 15.24
C ASP A 200 -14.15 -9.80 13.85
N LEU A 201 -12.98 -10.46 13.78
CA LEU A 201 -12.40 -10.95 12.52
C LEU A 201 -13.25 -12.04 11.84
N VAL A 202 -13.91 -12.91 12.59
CA VAL A 202 -14.85 -13.91 12.06
C VAL A 202 -16.07 -13.23 11.47
N GLN A 203 -16.66 -12.25 12.17
CA GLN A 203 -17.78 -11.48 11.62
C GLN A 203 -17.38 -10.73 10.34
N TRP A 204 -16.17 -10.18 10.31
CA TRP A 204 -15.61 -9.55 9.11
C TRP A 204 -15.53 -10.57 7.96
N ALA A 205 -14.96 -11.75 8.22
CA ALA A 205 -14.81 -12.82 7.23
C ALA A 205 -16.15 -13.31 6.68
N GLU A 206 -17.13 -13.58 7.55
CA GLU A 206 -18.46 -14.01 7.16
C GLU A 206 -19.14 -12.95 6.28
N ALA A 207 -19.01 -11.67 6.63
CA ALA A 207 -19.53 -10.57 5.83
C ALA A 207 -18.85 -10.47 4.45
N ALA A 208 -17.53 -10.65 4.39
CA ALA A 208 -16.79 -10.69 3.13
C ALA A 208 -17.21 -11.88 2.26
N ALA A 209 -17.42 -13.06 2.85
CA ALA A 209 -17.88 -14.26 2.15
C ALA A 209 -19.25 -14.05 1.49
N VAL A 210 -20.18 -13.40 2.19
CA VAL A 210 -21.54 -13.11 1.69
C VAL A 210 -21.53 -12.24 0.44
N THR A 211 -20.51 -11.40 0.23
CA THR A 211 -20.43 -10.59 -1.00
C THR A 211 -20.33 -11.44 -2.26
N ASN A 212 -19.69 -12.62 -2.17
CA ASN A 212 -19.37 -13.48 -3.31
C ASN A 212 -18.72 -12.71 -4.48
N GLN A 213 -18.00 -11.63 -4.16
CA GLN A 213 -17.21 -10.84 -5.10
C GLN A 213 -15.73 -11.03 -4.77
N PRO A 214 -14.84 -11.03 -5.77
CA PRO A 214 -13.39 -11.00 -5.53
C PRO A 214 -13.00 -9.73 -4.76
N ILE A 215 -12.22 -9.89 -3.68
CA ILE A 215 -11.71 -8.80 -2.84
C ILE A 215 -10.22 -9.06 -2.59
N ILE A 216 -9.39 -8.03 -2.66
CA ILE A 216 -7.99 -8.11 -2.20
C ILE A 216 -7.91 -7.55 -0.79
N VAL A 217 -7.28 -8.28 0.12
CA VAL A 217 -7.03 -7.84 1.50
C VAL A 217 -5.54 -7.89 1.81
N GLU A 218 -5.02 -6.79 2.33
CA GLU A 218 -3.66 -6.68 2.84
C GLU A 218 -3.69 -6.44 4.35
N PHE A 219 -2.89 -7.20 5.09
CA PHE A 219 -2.64 -6.97 6.50
C PHE A 219 -1.19 -6.54 6.71
N GLY A 220 -1.02 -5.41 7.39
CA GLY A 220 0.30 -4.93 7.80
C GLY A 220 1.13 -4.37 6.66
N VAL A 221 0.60 -3.34 6.00
CA VAL A 221 1.33 -2.50 5.04
C VAL A 221 2.76 -2.20 5.49
N GLU A 222 3.71 -2.26 4.56
CA GLU A 222 5.10 -1.84 4.79
C GLU A 222 5.69 -2.38 6.10
N VAL A 223 5.49 -3.67 6.38
CA VAL A 223 5.83 -4.26 7.69
C VAL A 223 7.30 -4.10 8.09
N ASN A 224 8.19 -3.96 7.12
CA ASN A 224 9.61 -3.68 7.32
C ASN A 224 9.95 -2.20 7.56
N GLY A 225 8.97 -1.31 7.73
CA GLY A 225 9.15 0.09 8.15
C GLY A 225 9.07 0.28 9.68
N ASP A 226 9.35 1.50 10.18
CA ASP A 226 9.35 1.80 11.62
C ASP A 226 8.17 2.68 12.10
N TRP A 227 7.25 3.00 11.20
CA TRP A 227 6.18 3.98 11.41
C TRP A 227 4.81 3.39 11.82
N PHE A 228 4.61 2.07 11.66
CA PHE A 228 3.35 1.40 12.01
C PHE A 228 3.50 0.39 13.17
N PRO A 229 2.46 0.17 14.00
CA PRO A 229 2.59 -0.64 15.21
C PRO A 229 2.79 -2.15 14.97
N TRP A 230 2.50 -2.66 13.78
CA TRP A 230 2.63 -4.09 13.42
C TRP A 230 4.04 -4.50 13.00
N ASN A 231 4.97 -3.57 12.81
CA ASN A 231 6.32 -3.89 12.34
C ASN A 231 7.11 -4.75 13.34
N GLY A 232 8.20 -5.37 12.86
CA GLY A 232 9.06 -6.18 13.71
C GLY A 232 9.73 -5.38 14.82
N ARG A 233 10.10 -4.11 14.60
CA ARG A 233 10.75 -3.25 15.61
C ARG A 233 9.96 -3.20 16.92
N PHE A 234 8.65 -3.01 16.83
CA PHE A 234 7.76 -2.89 17.99
C PHE A 234 7.25 -4.22 18.53
N ASN A 235 7.54 -5.33 17.84
CA ASN A 235 7.04 -6.64 18.20
C ASN A 235 8.15 -7.65 18.55
N GLY A 236 9.41 -7.25 18.67
CA GLY A 236 10.49 -8.16 19.11
C GLY A 236 11.83 -7.92 18.41
N SER A 237 11.84 -7.08 17.36
CA SER A 237 13.03 -6.77 16.56
C SER A 237 13.77 -8.06 16.15
N GLY A 238 15.09 -8.09 16.36
CA GLY A 238 15.95 -9.25 16.09
C GLY A 238 16.24 -10.14 17.30
N GLU A 239 15.43 -10.08 18.36
CA GLU A 239 15.48 -11.11 19.42
C GLU A 239 15.11 -12.48 18.82
N THR A 240 15.58 -13.57 19.42
CA THR A 240 15.33 -14.94 18.91
C THR A 240 14.94 -15.93 20.01
N THR A 241 14.55 -15.44 21.20
CA THR A 241 14.24 -16.34 22.34
C THR A 241 13.03 -15.89 23.14
N GLY A 242 12.44 -14.74 22.79
CA GLY A 242 11.26 -14.20 23.45
C GLY A 242 9.95 -14.66 22.81
N TYR A 243 10.01 -15.36 21.66
CA TYR A 243 8.84 -15.90 20.99
C TYR A 243 9.21 -17.03 20.02
N GLY A 244 8.28 -17.98 19.82
CA GLY A 244 8.31 -18.90 18.70
C GLY A 244 9.57 -19.78 18.58
N ASP A 245 10.04 -19.94 17.35
CA ASP A 245 11.21 -20.75 17.00
C ASP A 245 12.51 -19.99 17.32
N PRO A 246 13.40 -20.56 18.15
CA PRO A 246 14.64 -19.89 18.53
C PRO A 246 15.65 -19.67 17.39
N LEU A 247 15.36 -20.19 16.19
CA LEU A 247 16.14 -19.95 14.97
C LEU A 247 15.61 -18.80 14.12
N LEU A 248 14.46 -18.22 14.49
CA LEU A 248 13.83 -17.10 13.81
C LEU A 248 13.93 -15.83 14.65
N TYR A 249 13.78 -14.67 14.00
CA TYR A 249 13.67 -13.40 14.69
C TYR A 249 12.23 -13.18 15.19
N ASP A 250 12.08 -12.92 16.48
CA ASP A 250 10.81 -12.77 17.19
C ASP A 250 9.89 -11.75 16.51
N GLY A 251 10.42 -10.60 16.11
CA GLY A 251 9.64 -9.52 15.49
C GLY A 251 8.94 -9.97 14.20
N PRO A 252 9.71 -10.38 13.17
CA PRO A 252 9.14 -10.95 11.95
C PRO A 252 8.30 -12.20 12.16
N GLU A 253 8.66 -13.08 13.10
CA GLU A 253 7.89 -14.29 13.38
C GLU A 253 6.49 -13.98 13.92
N ARG A 254 6.38 -13.05 14.86
CA ARG A 254 5.07 -12.61 15.39
C ARG A 254 4.19 -12.01 14.31
N PHE A 255 4.76 -11.27 13.37
CA PHE A 255 4.01 -10.77 12.24
C PHE A 255 3.50 -11.93 11.35
N LYS A 256 4.36 -12.88 10.99
CA LYS A 256 3.97 -14.06 10.20
C LYS A 256 2.83 -14.82 10.85
N ASP A 257 2.91 -15.05 12.16
CA ASP A 257 1.89 -15.80 12.88
C ASP A 257 0.58 -15.06 13.00
N ALA A 258 0.60 -13.74 13.25
CA ALA A 258 -0.59 -12.90 13.23
C ALA A 258 -1.26 -12.90 11.84
N TYR A 259 -0.47 -12.73 10.77
CA TYR A 259 -0.95 -12.79 9.39
C TYR A 259 -1.60 -14.14 9.09
N ARG A 260 -0.91 -15.25 9.39
CA ARG A 260 -1.43 -16.61 9.20
C ARG A 260 -2.71 -16.86 10.00
N HIS A 261 -2.80 -16.32 11.21
CA HIS A 261 -3.98 -16.44 12.06
C HIS A 261 -5.20 -15.78 11.42
N ILE A 262 -5.08 -14.52 10.99
CA ILE A 262 -6.15 -13.78 10.30
C ILE A 262 -6.61 -14.53 9.04
N VAL A 263 -5.67 -14.94 8.18
CA VAL A 263 -5.98 -15.67 6.94
C VAL A 263 -6.71 -16.99 7.23
N ARG A 264 -6.29 -17.74 8.26
CA ARG A 264 -6.96 -18.99 8.67
C ARG A 264 -8.39 -18.74 9.12
N LEU A 265 -8.63 -17.70 9.92
CA LEU A 265 -9.98 -17.33 10.34
C LEU A 265 -10.86 -17.06 9.13
N PHE A 266 -10.36 -16.29 8.17
CA PHE A 266 -11.14 -15.94 6.98
C PHE A 266 -11.49 -17.19 6.15
N ARG A 267 -10.49 -18.02 5.85
CA ARG A 267 -10.70 -19.23 5.04
C ARG A 267 -11.60 -20.25 5.74
N THR A 268 -11.43 -20.44 7.05
CA THR A 268 -12.24 -21.39 7.83
C THR A 268 -13.69 -20.94 7.95
N ASN A 269 -13.95 -19.64 7.86
CA ASN A 269 -15.29 -19.06 7.87
C ASN A 269 -15.82 -18.72 6.46
N GLY A 270 -15.28 -19.38 5.43
CA GLY A 270 -15.86 -19.38 4.08
C GLY A 270 -15.52 -18.17 3.21
N ALA A 271 -14.66 -17.25 3.64
CA ALA A 271 -14.21 -16.10 2.85
C ALA A 271 -13.16 -16.50 1.80
N THR A 272 -13.50 -17.46 0.93
CA THR A 272 -12.61 -17.96 -0.15
C THR A 272 -12.52 -17.01 -1.34
N ASN A 273 -13.34 -15.97 -1.35
CA ASN A 273 -13.35 -14.88 -2.32
C ASN A 273 -12.35 -13.76 -2.00
N VAL A 274 -11.62 -13.88 -0.89
CA VAL A 274 -10.55 -12.97 -0.50
C VAL A 274 -9.21 -13.48 -1.04
N SER A 275 -8.56 -12.67 -1.88
CA SER A 275 -7.15 -12.81 -2.25
C SER A 275 -6.27 -12.01 -1.29
N TRP A 276 -5.22 -12.64 -0.77
CA TRP A 276 -4.36 -12.09 0.28
C TRP A 276 -3.09 -11.44 -0.27
N ALA A 277 -2.82 -10.21 0.18
CA ALA A 277 -1.68 -9.39 -0.24
C ALA A 277 -0.69 -9.19 0.92
N PHE A 278 0.58 -9.57 0.70
CA PHE A 278 1.70 -9.29 1.61
C PHE A 278 2.47 -8.07 1.11
N HIS A 279 2.73 -7.09 1.98
CA HIS A 279 3.24 -5.79 1.56
C HIS A 279 4.45 -5.31 2.37
N VAL A 280 5.51 -4.95 1.65
CA VAL A 280 6.76 -4.39 2.19
C VAL A 280 7.03 -3.00 1.63
N ASN A 281 7.77 -2.17 2.35
CA ASN A 281 8.41 -0.99 1.80
C ASN A 281 9.63 -1.40 0.99
N ALA A 282 9.98 -0.64 -0.06
CA ALA A 282 11.16 -0.91 -0.89
C ALA A 282 12.48 -0.98 -0.09
N VAL A 283 12.58 -0.27 1.03
CA VAL A 283 13.77 -0.31 1.89
C VAL A 283 13.35 -0.61 3.32
N SER A 284 14.04 -1.53 3.98
CA SER A 284 13.79 -1.81 5.38
C SER A 284 14.24 -0.65 6.28
N VAL A 285 13.36 -0.23 7.18
CA VAL A 285 13.62 0.81 8.19
C VAL A 285 13.29 0.24 9.57
N PRO A 286 14.30 0.00 10.43
CA PRO A 286 15.74 0.20 10.20
C PRO A 286 16.32 -0.82 9.19
N ASP A 287 17.44 -0.46 8.54
CA ASP A 287 18.20 -1.37 7.68
C ASP A 287 19.05 -2.32 8.55
N GLU A 288 18.42 -3.40 8.98
CA GLU A 288 18.99 -4.40 9.88
C GLU A 288 18.71 -5.79 9.33
N LYS A 289 19.60 -6.76 9.61
CA LYS A 289 19.47 -8.15 9.11
C LYS A 289 18.12 -8.77 9.45
N TRP A 290 17.63 -8.56 10.67
CA TRP A 290 16.34 -9.11 11.11
C TRP A 290 15.14 -8.49 10.39
N ASN A 291 15.31 -7.33 9.75
CA ASN A 291 14.24 -6.56 9.13
C ASN A 291 14.15 -6.75 7.60
N GLN A 292 14.90 -7.69 7.02
CA GLN A 292 14.84 -7.99 5.59
C GLN A 292 13.47 -8.55 5.18
N MET A 293 13.02 -8.25 3.96
CA MET A 293 11.63 -8.45 3.52
C MET A 293 11.16 -9.90 3.70
N HIS A 294 12.01 -10.85 3.32
CA HIS A 294 11.70 -12.29 3.34
C HIS A 294 11.48 -12.85 4.75
N HIS A 295 11.97 -12.19 5.80
CA HIS A 295 11.77 -12.66 7.18
C HIS A 295 10.31 -12.57 7.65
N TYR A 296 9.55 -11.64 7.06
CA TYR A 296 8.14 -11.39 7.36
C TYR A 296 7.18 -12.22 6.51
N TYR A 297 7.67 -12.92 5.49
CA TYR A 297 6.80 -13.63 4.55
C TYR A 297 6.12 -14.83 5.21
N PRO A 298 4.77 -14.89 5.25
CA PRO A 298 4.05 -15.95 5.94
C PRO A 298 4.00 -17.27 5.15
N GLY A 299 4.47 -17.29 3.90
CA GLY A 299 4.54 -18.47 3.03
C GLY A 299 3.47 -18.48 1.93
N ASP A 300 3.76 -19.22 0.85
CA ASP A 300 2.95 -19.26 -0.38
C ASP A 300 1.50 -19.71 -0.16
N ASP A 301 1.25 -20.51 0.88
CA ASP A 301 -0.11 -20.93 1.20
C ASP A 301 -0.98 -19.78 1.70
N PHE A 302 -0.39 -18.68 2.21
CA PHE A 302 -1.11 -17.58 2.86
C PHE A 302 -1.18 -16.30 2.01
N VAL A 303 -0.45 -16.25 0.90
CA VAL A 303 -0.30 -15.04 0.08
C VAL A 303 -0.63 -15.37 -1.36
N ASP A 304 -1.46 -14.52 -1.97
CA ASP A 304 -1.78 -14.57 -3.38
C ASP A 304 -0.98 -13.53 -4.17
N TRP A 305 -0.62 -12.40 -3.53
CA TRP A 305 0.14 -11.31 -4.13
C TRP A 305 1.23 -10.79 -3.19
N ILE A 306 2.47 -10.65 -3.68
CA ILE A 306 3.54 -9.91 -3.00
C ILE A 306 3.50 -8.49 -3.53
N GLY A 307 3.57 -7.48 -2.66
CA GLY A 307 3.65 -6.12 -3.11
C GLY A 307 4.63 -5.25 -2.37
N VAL A 308 4.95 -4.14 -3.02
CA VAL A 308 5.96 -3.19 -2.58
C VAL A 308 5.49 -1.75 -2.72
N SER A 309 5.89 -0.90 -1.77
CA SER A 309 5.78 0.56 -1.87
C SER A 309 7.04 1.15 -2.49
N ILE A 310 6.88 1.94 -3.57
CA ILE A 310 7.96 2.65 -4.28
C ILE A 310 7.56 4.11 -4.46
N TYR A 311 8.15 4.99 -3.64
CA TYR A 311 7.93 6.42 -3.72
C TYR A 311 9.15 7.16 -4.27
N GLY A 312 8.89 8.09 -5.18
CA GLY A 312 9.88 9.04 -5.67
C GLY A 312 10.03 10.26 -4.75
N PRO A 313 10.84 11.23 -5.16
CA PRO A 313 11.11 12.42 -4.35
C PRO A 313 9.82 13.17 -3.99
N VAL A 314 9.67 13.54 -2.72
CA VAL A 314 8.46 14.23 -2.23
C VAL A 314 8.49 15.71 -2.64
N ASN A 315 9.68 16.30 -2.79
CA ASN A 315 9.88 17.62 -3.38
C ASN A 315 11.34 17.81 -3.83
N LYS A 316 11.68 18.95 -4.44
CA LYS A 316 13.04 19.27 -4.92
C LYS A 316 14.13 19.36 -3.84
N ARG A 317 13.76 19.39 -2.56
CA ARG A 317 14.69 19.42 -1.42
C ARG A 317 14.81 18.06 -0.76
N ASP A 318 14.11 17.05 -1.28
CA ASP A 318 14.28 15.69 -0.81
C ASP A 318 15.73 15.26 -1.11
N PRO A 319 16.51 14.85 -0.10
CA PRO A 319 17.85 14.33 -0.34
C PRO A 319 17.82 13.06 -1.20
N ASP A 320 16.71 12.31 -1.14
CA ASP A 320 16.55 11.03 -1.82
C ASP A 320 15.98 11.28 -3.24
N GLN A 321 16.87 11.60 -4.18
CA GLN A 321 16.55 11.88 -5.60
C GLN A 321 16.75 10.64 -6.48
N TYR A 322 15.91 9.62 -6.34
CA TYR A 322 15.99 8.38 -7.14
C TYR A 322 14.83 8.23 -8.12
N LEU A 323 15.14 7.72 -9.30
CA LEU A 323 14.16 7.28 -10.29
C LEU A 323 13.49 5.97 -9.83
N PHE A 324 12.28 5.73 -10.35
CA PHE A 324 11.57 4.48 -10.06
C PHE A 324 12.38 3.26 -10.49
N SER A 325 13.00 3.30 -11.67
CA SER A 325 13.85 2.23 -12.19
C SER A 325 15.03 1.91 -11.27
N GLU A 326 15.66 2.91 -10.66
CA GLU A 326 16.79 2.72 -9.76
C GLU A 326 16.37 2.00 -8.47
N ILE A 327 15.23 2.39 -7.91
CA ILE A 327 14.66 1.72 -6.73
C ILE A 327 14.27 0.29 -7.10
N TRP A 328 13.61 0.08 -8.24
CA TRP A 328 13.22 -1.25 -8.70
C TRP A 328 14.43 -2.18 -8.92
N GLU A 329 15.46 -1.70 -9.61
CA GLU A 329 16.68 -2.47 -9.86
C GLU A 329 17.40 -2.87 -8.59
N TYR A 330 17.35 -2.02 -7.54
CA TYR A 330 17.92 -2.32 -6.23
C TYR A 330 17.19 -3.44 -5.50
N ILE A 331 15.85 -3.48 -5.56
CA ILE A 331 15.03 -4.35 -4.70
C ILE A 331 14.53 -5.63 -5.37
N LYS A 332 14.53 -5.70 -6.71
CA LYS A 332 13.86 -6.79 -7.44
C LYS A 332 14.35 -8.19 -7.08
N GLU A 333 15.65 -8.36 -6.79
CA GLU A 333 16.19 -9.67 -6.42
C GLU A 333 15.79 -10.07 -4.99
N GLU A 334 15.67 -9.11 -4.06
CA GLU A 334 15.12 -9.38 -2.73
C GLU A 334 13.64 -9.77 -2.83
N LEU A 335 12.83 -9.05 -3.63
CA LEU A 335 11.43 -9.41 -3.86
C LEU A 335 11.28 -10.80 -4.50
N ARG A 336 12.11 -11.14 -5.50
CA ARG A 336 12.15 -12.47 -6.12
C ARG A 336 12.57 -13.58 -5.14
N SER A 337 13.33 -13.24 -4.11
CA SER A 337 13.75 -14.21 -3.09
C SER A 337 12.63 -14.60 -2.12
N ILE A 338 11.56 -13.79 -2.04
CA ILE A 338 10.42 -14.05 -1.14
C ILE A 338 9.64 -15.28 -1.60
N SER A 339 9.33 -15.37 -2.89
CA SER A 339 8.66 -16.52 -3.50
C SER A 339 9.05 -16.67 -4.96
N ALA A 340 9.21 -17.92 -5.40
CA ALA A 340 9.47 -18.25 -6.79
C ALA A 340 8.20 -18.25 -7.66
N THR A 341 7.00 -18.16 -7.06
CA THR A 341 5.74 -18.40 -7.79
C THR A 341 4.72 -17.28 -7.65
N LYS A 342 4.78 -16.45 -6.60
CA LYS A 342 3.77 -15.42 -6.37
C LYS A 342 4.01 -14.19 -7.24
N PRO A 343 2.95 -13.61 -7.84
CA PRO A 343 3.06 -12.39 -8.62
C PRO A 343 3.48 -11.21 -7.74
N ILE A 344 4.29 -10.32 -8.31
CA ILE A 344 4.72 -9.08 -7.66
C ILE A 344 3.85 -7.92 -8.17
N ALA A 345 3.42 -7.07 -7.26
CA ALA A 345 2.70 -5.84 -7.54
C ALA A 345 3.38 -4.64 -6.86
N VAL A 346 3.14 -3.45 -7.41
CA VAL A 346 3.53 -2.19 -6.76
C VAL A 346 2.29 -1.63 -6.11
N PHE A 347 2.05 -1.97 -4.84
CA PHE A 347 0.82 -1.63 -4.12
C PHE A 347 0.75 -0.15 -3.75
N GLU A 348 1.88 0.53 -3.65
CA GLU A 348 1.89 1.97 -3.60
C GLU A 348 3.03 2.53 -4.46
N PHE A 349 2.71 3.46 -5.34
CA PHE A 349 3.72 4.33 -5.90
C PHE A 349 3.23 5.75 -6.07
N GLY A 350 4.14 6.69 -5.90
CA GLY A 350 3.82 8.10 -5.95
C GLY A 350 5.07 8.96 -5.98
N VAL A 351 4.93 10.18 -6.46
CA VAL A 351 6.02 11.16 -6.52
C VAL A 351 5.43 12.54 -6.31
N GLY A 352 6.10 13.33 -5.48
CA GLY A 352 5.60 14.63 -5.07
C GLY A 352 6.08 15.77 -5.97
N GLU A 353 5.25 16.80 -6.08
CA GLU A 353 5.70 18.15 -6.40
C GLU A 353 5.50 19.06 -5.19
N PRO A 354 6.28 20.14 -5.01
CA PRO A 354 5.98 21.14 -3.99
C PRO A 354 4.55 21.67 -4.16
N LEU A 355 3.80 21.81 -3.05
CA LEU A 355 2.48 22.45 -3.11
C LEU A 355 2.59 23.84 -3.74
N LYS A 356 1.71 24.15 -4.70
CA LYS A 356 1.55 25.51 -5.20
C LYS A 356 1.08 26.40 -4.06
N ARG A 357 1.99 27.17 -3.45
CA ARG A 357 1.58 28.27 -2.56
C ARG A 357 0.76 29.23 -3.39
N ILE A 358 -0.55 29.32 -3.14
CA ILE A 358 -1.32 30.48 -3.55
C ILE A 358 -0.69 31.64 -2.79
N SER A 359 0.13 32.45 -3.47
CA SER A 359 0.52 33.73 -2.92
C SER A 359 -0.78 34.46 -2.64
N ALA A 360 -1.07 34.77 -1.37
CA ALA A 360 -2.03 35.79 -1.03
C ALA A 360 -1.50 37.09 -1.63
N LYS A 361 -1.74 37.31 -2.93
CA LYS A 361 -1.75 38.64 -3.49
C LYS A 361 -2.83 39.35 -2.70
N ARG A 362 -2.38 40.23 -1.82
CA ARG A 362 -3.14 41.26 -1.11
C ARG A 362 -4.52 41.45 -1.74
N CYS A 363 -5.57 40.93 -1.09
CA CYS A 363 -6.77 41.73 -0.95
C CYS A 363 -6.33 42.95 -0.13
N VAL A 364 -5.99 44.03 -0.83
CA VAL A 364 -6.13 45.36 -0.23
C VAL A 364 -7.63 45.61 -0.24
N LEU A 365 -8.12 45.96 0.94
CA LEU A 365 -9.51 46.21 1.35
C LEU A 365 -10.43 46.79 0.27
#